data_AF-I4I5Y0-F1
#
_entry.id   AF-I4I5Y0-F1
#
_cell.length_a   1.000
_cell.length_b   1.000
_cell.length_c   1.000
_cell.angle_alpha   90.00
_cell.angle_beta   90.00
_cell.angle_gamma   90.00
#
_symmetry.space_group_name_H-M   'P 1'
#
loop_
_entity.id
_entity.type
_entity.pdbx_description
1 polymer ?
#
loop_
_entity_poly.entity_id
_entity_poly.type
_entity_poly.pdbx_seq_one_letter_code
_entity_poly.pdbx_strand_id
1 'polypeptide(L)'
;MAQKAATLEVSELMQFLRQELDDLPEERKPGNNRKYEVEDAVMAAFSVFFTQSPSFLNHQRLMKSNKGKDNAKSLFSIEKIPGDNQIRNLLDPVPASNVSRTFQKVYQWLKEKGVLEKFLYLDGEIDLLQKS
;
A
#
# COMPACT_ATOMS: atom_id res chain seq x y z
N MET A 1 28.87 12.60 -14.97
CA MET A 1 27.76 12.06 -15.78
C MET A 1 26.56 11.95 -14.85
N ALA A 2 25.47 12.67 -15.09
CA ALA A 2 24.28 12.56 -14.26
C ALA A 2 23.69 11.16 -14.44
N GLN A 3 23.62 10.39 -13.36
CA GLN A 3 23.00 9.08 -13.38
C GLN A 3 21.52 9.27 -13.71
N LYS A 4 21.04 8.64 -14.77
CA LYS A 4 19.63 8.71 -15.15
C LYS A 4 18.82 8.10 -14.02
N ALA A 5 18.17 8.94 -13.21
CA ALA A 5 17.44 8.49 -12.04
C ALA A 5 16.41 7.43 -12.44
N ALA A 6 16.45 6.27 -11.77
CA ALA A 6 15.66 5.12 -12.16
C ALA A 6 14.17 5.51 -12.26
N THR A 7 13.51 5.03 -13.30
CA THR A 7 12.05 5.09 -13.40
C THR A 7 11.55 3.86 -12.66
N LEU A 8 10.80 4.09 -11.59
CA LEU A 8 10.11 3.03 -10.88
C LEU A 8 8.73 2.83 -11.52
N GLU A 9 8.42 1.63 -11.98
CA GLU A 9 7.08 1.29 -12.39
C GLU A 9 6.21 0.98 -11.17
N VAL A 10 4.97 1.51 -11.16
CA VAL A 10 4.05 1.33 -10.03
C VAL A 10 3.79 -0.16 -9.74
N SER A 11 3.79 -1.00 -10.78
CA SER A 11 3.64 -2.45 -10.65
C SER A 11 4.76 -3.10 -9.85
N GLU A 12 6.01 -2.64 -9.99
CA GLU A 12 7.15 -3.17 -9.24
C GLU A 12 7.00 -2.87 -7.75
N LEU A 13 6.56 -1.65 -7.41
CA LEU A 13 6.26 -1.28 -6.02
C LEU A 13 5.11 -2.12 -5.45
N MET A 14 4.02 -2.31 -6.20
CA MET A 14 2.88 -3.11 -5.72
C MET A 14 3.29 -4.57 -5.50
N GLN A 15 4.07 -5.15 -6.40
CA GLN A 15 4.57 -6.52 -6.25
C GLN A 15 5.48 -6.67 -5.03
N PHE A 16 6.41 -5.73 -4.84
CA PHE A 16 7.31 -5.73 -3.70
C PHE A 16 6.55 -5.60 -2.37
N LEU A 17 5.55 -4.70 -2.30
CA LEU A 17 4.70 -4.55 -1.12
C LEU A 17 3.98 -5.86 -0.78
N ARG A 18 3.40 -6.54 -1.77
CA ARG A 18 2.73 -7.83 -1.54
C ARG A 18 3.67 -8.90 -0.97
N GLN A 19 4.83 -9.07 -1.59
CA GLN A 19 5.85 -10.02 -1.11
C GLN A 19 6.27 -9.78 0.34
N GLU A 20 6.34 -8.52 0.76
CA GLU A 20 6.69 -8.17 2.14
C GLU A 20 5.53 -8.29 3.13
N LEU A 21 4.30 -8.49 2.64
CA LEU A 21 3.09 -8.64 3.45
C LEU A 21 2.59 -10.09 3.53
N ASP A 22 3.11 -11.00 2.70
CA ASP A 22 2.75 -12.44 2.68
C ASP A 22 2.93 -13.10 4.06
N ASP A 23 3.92 -12.67 4.84
CA ASP A 23 4.25 -13.24 6.16
C ASP A 23 3.51 -12.56 7.33
N LEU A 24 2.49 -11.74 7.06
CA LEU A 24 1.72 -11.10 8.13
C LEU A 24 1.02 -12.15 9.00
N PRO A 25 1.05 -11.99 10.34
CA PRO A 25 0.45 -12.98 11.23
C PRO A 25 -1.07 -13.02 11.06
N GLU A 26 -1.59 -14.24 10.89
CA GLU A 26 -3.01 -14.53 10.85
C GLU A 26 -3.49 -15.05 12.21
N GLU A 27 -3.83 -14.12 13.10
CA GLU A 27 -4.27 -14.44 14.46
C GLU A 27 -5.75 -14.85 14.54
N ARG A 28 -6.54 -14.61 13.49
CA ARG A 28 -7.97 -14.95 13.49
C ARG A 28 -8.14 -16.46 13.41
N LYS A 29 -9.04 -17.03 14.21
CA LYS A 29 -9.41 -18.45 14.11
C LYS A 29 -9.93 -18.78 12.70
N PRO A 30 -9.70 -20.00 12.17
CA PRO A 30 -10.30 -20.44 10.91
C PRO A 30 -11.83 -20.33 10.92
N GLY A 31 -12.42 -19.80 9.85
CA GLY A 31 -13.87 -19.63 9.74
C GLY A 31 -14.29 -18.47 8.83
N ASN A 32 -15.57 -18.08 8.91
CA ASN A 32 -16.16 -17.02 8.07
C ASN A 32 -15.52 -15.63 8.26
N ASN A 33 -14.82 -15.43 9.37
CA ASN A 33 -14.02 -14.24 9.66
C ASN A 33 -12.75 -14.13 8.79
N ARG A 34 -12.33 -15.18 8.06
CA ARG A 34 -11.23 -15.18 7.08
C ARG A 34 -11.70 -14.98 5.63
N LYS A 35 -12.91 -14.44 5.42
CA LYS A 35 -13.41 -14.13 4.07
C LYS A 35 -12.44 -13.22 3.30
N TYR A 36 -11.79 -12.29 4.00
CA TYR A 36 -10.82 -11.33 3.48
C TYR A 36 -9.44 -11.64 4.07
N GLU A 37 -8.43 -11.71 3.22
CA GLU A 37 -7.03 -11.84 3.64
C GLU A 37 -6.54 -10.54 4.29
N VAL A 38 -5.61 -10.66 5.26
CA VAL A 38 -5.03 -9.48 5.93
C VAL A 38 -4.27 -8.62 4.93
N GLU A 39 -3.50 -9.27 4.05
CA GLU A 39 -2.74 -8.62 2.97
C GLU A 39 -3.64 -7.77 2.05
N ASP A 40 -4.78 -8.32 1.63
CA ASP A 40 -5.78 -7.60 0.82
C ASP A 40 -6.34 -6.37 1.56
N ALA A 41 -6.50 -6.46 2.88
CA ALA A 41 -6.92 -5.33 3.70
C ALA A 41 -5.84 -4.25 3.81
N VAL A 42 -4.57 -4.63 3.94
CA VAL A 42 -3.43 -3.68 3.91
C VAL A 42 -3.37 -2.97 2.57
N MET A 43 -3.45 -3.71 1.47
CA MET A 43 -3.43 -3.13 0.12
C MET A 43 -4.65 -2.23 -0.13
N ALA A 44 -5.83 -2.58 0.41
CA ALA A 44 -7.00 -1.71 0.37
C ALA A 44 -6.79 -0.41 1.15
N ALA A 45 -6.23 -0.48 2.37
CA ALA A 45 -5.90 0.72 3.15
C ALA A 45 -4.86 1.59 2.45
N PHE A 46 -3.80 0.99 1.91
CA PHE A 46 -2.76 1.68 1.17
C PHE A 46 -3.29 2.36 -0.10
N SER A 47 -4.25 1.74 -0.79
CA SER A 47 -4.85 2.32 -1.99
C SER A 47 -5.48 3.70 -1.76
N VAL A 48 -5.91 4.03 -0.53
CA VAL A 48 -6.53 5.31 -0.20
C VAL A 48 -5.63 6.49 -0.56
N PHE A 49 -4.31 6.34 -0.42
CA PHE A 49 -3.31 7.35 -0.82
C PHE A 49 -3.31 7.66 -2.33
N PHE A 50 -3.95 6.82 -3.13
CA PHE A 50 -4.04 6.95 -4.59
C PHE A 50 -5.45 7.28 -5.08
N THR A 51 -6.42 7.45 -4.16
CA THR A 51 -7.82 7.72 -4.51
C THR A 51 -8.19 9.18 -4.23
N GLN A 52 -8.90 9.80 -5.17
CA GLN A 52 -9.53 11.12 -4.97
C GLN A 52 -10.99 10.96 -4.50
N SER A 53 -11.21 10.16 -3.46
CA SER A 53 -12.56 9.85 -2.98
C SER A 53 -12.57 9.72 -1.46
N PRO A 54 -13.61 10.24 -0.77
CA PRO A 54 -13.75 10.09 0.67
C PRO A 54 -14.05 8.64 1.11
N SER A 55 -14.33 7.72 0.18
CA SER A 55 -14.48 6.30 0.47
C SER A 55 -13.79 5.44 -0.59
N PHE A 56 -13.01 4.47 -0.12
CA PHE A 56 -12.34 3.46 -0.93
C PHE A 56 -13.35 2.68 -1.77
N LEU A 57 -14.39 2.12 -1.14
CA LEU A 57 -15.41 1.35 -1.85
C LEU A 57 -16.13 2.18 -2.91
N ASN A 58 -16.48 3.43 -2.60
CA ASN A 58 -17.15 4.30 -3.56
C ASN A 58 -16.26 4.59 -4.77
N HIS A 59 -14.95 4.78 -4.55
CA HIS A 59 -14.00 4.96 -5.64
C HIS A 59 -13.97 3.74 -6.58
N GLN A 60 -13.85 2.53 -6.01
CA GLN A 60 -13.81 1.31 -6.82
C GLN A 60 -15.12 1.07 -7.58
N ARG A 61 -16.27 1.32 -6.95
CA ARG A 61 -17.59 1.21 -7.60
C ARG A 61 -17.75 2.18 -8.76
N LEU A 62 -17.36 3.45 -8.56
CA LEU A 62 -17.43 4.48 -9.60
C LEU A 62 -16.54 4.13 -10.79
N MET A 63 -15.30 3.70 -10.53
CA MET A 63 -14.39 3.26 -11.59
C MET A 63 -14.96 2.09 -12.38
N LYS A 64 -15.52 1.09 -11.69
CA LYS A 64 -16.12 -0.08 -12.33
C LYS A 64 -17.31 0.29 -13.20
N SER A 65 -18.18 1.17 -12.72
CA SER A 65 -19.32 1.68 -13.49
C SER A 65 -18.88 2.46 -14.73
N ASN A 66 -17.85 3.30 -14.61
CA ASN A 66 -17.44 4.21 -15.69
C ASN A 66 -16.48 3.57 -16.70
N LYS A 67 -15.66 2.59 -16.27
CA LYS A 67 -14.54 2.04 -17.06
C LYS A 67 -14.55 0.52 -17.18
N GLY A 68 -15.52 -0.17 -16.57
CA GLY A 68 -15.60 -1.64 -16.53
C GLY A 68 -14.54 -2.33 -15.66
N LYS A 69 -13.60 -1.58 -15.09
CA LYS A 69 -12.50 -2.06 -14.24
C LYS A 69 -12.28 -1.15 -13.03
N ASP A 70 -11.75 -1.73 -11.96
CA ASP A 70 -11.46 -1.05 -10.69
C ASP A 70 -9.97 -1.25 -10.33
N ASN A 71 -9.37 -0.24 -9.69
CA ASN A 71 -7.95 -0.26 -9.35
C ASN A 71 -7.64 -1.28 -8.24
N ALA A 72 -8.61 -1.56 -7.36
CA ALA A 72 -8.45 -2.57 -6.33
C ALA A 72 -8.03 -3.91 -6.95
N LYS A 73 -8.72 -4.36 -8.00
CA LYS A 73 -8.35 -5.58 -8.73
C LYS A 73 -7.16 -5.40 -9.66
N SER A 74 -7.15 -4.35 -10.48
CA SER A 74 -6.17 -4.26 -11.59
C SER A 74 -4.79 -3.74 -11.18
N LEU A 75 -4.71 -2.92 -10.13
CA LEU A 75 -3.48 -2.28 -9.68
C LEU A 75 -2.98 -2.85 -8.35
N PHE A 76 -3.90 -3.07 -7.41
CA PHE A 76 -3.55 -3.55 -6.06
C PHE A 76 -3.76 -5.06 -5.89
N SER A 77 -4.23 -5.76 -6.92
CA SER A 77 -4.48 -7.21 -6.95
C SER A 77 -5.39 -7.74 -5.82
N ILE A 78 -6.29 -6.91 -5.32
CA ILE A 78 -7.22 -7.26 -4.23
C ILE A 78 -8.33 -8.16 -4.79
N GLU A 79 -8.36 -9.42 -4.38
CA GLU A 79 -9.33 -10.39 -4.91
C GLU A 79 -10.75 -10.07 -4.43
N LYS A 80 -10.86 -9.87 -3.11
CA LYS A 80 -12.12 -9.59 -2.41
C LYS A 80 -12.00 -8.23 -1.74
N ILE A 81 -12.71 -7.25 -2.28
CA ILE A 81 -12.64 -5.87 -1.81
C ILE A 81 -13.37 -5.75 -0.45
N PRO A 82 -12.67 -5.49 0.67
CA PRO A 82 -13.30 -5.25 1.96
C PRO A 82 -13.91 -3.84 2.01
N GLY A 83 -14.89 -3.63 2.89
CA GLY A 83 -15.36 -2.29 3.23
C GLY A 83 -14.53 -1.66 4.34
N ASP A 84 -14.63 -0.34 4.50
CA ASP A 84 -13.82 0.45 5.43
C ASP A 84 -13.84 -0.10 6.87
N ASN A 85 -15.01 -0.52 7.37
CA ASN A 85 -15.13 -1.14 8.70
C ASN A 85 -14.40 -2.48 8.77
N GLN A 86 -14.44 -3.27 7.70
CA GLN A 86 -13.74 -4.54 7.65
C GLN A 86 -12.22 -4.34 7.55
N ILE A 87 -11.77 -3.30 6.84
CA ILE A 87 -10.35 -2.92 6.82
C ILE A 87 -9.89 -2.62 8.26
N ARG A 88 -10.60 -1.77 9.00
CA ARG A 88 -10.27 -1.46 10.40
C ARG A 88 -10.27 -2.69 11.31
N ASN A 89 -11.31 -3.51 11.22
CA ASN A 89 -11.40 -4.75 12.00
C ASN A 89 -10.20 -5.69 11.78
N LEU A 90 -9.60 -5.66 10.57
CA LEU A 90 -8.45 -6.49 10.22
C LEU A 90 -7.12 -5.86 10.59
N LEU A 91 -7.00 -4.53 10.52
CA LEU A 91 -5.72 -3.83 10.68
C LEU A 91 -5.52 -3.22 12.06
N ASP A 92 -6.57 -2.81 12.77
CA ASP A 92 -6.47 -2.24 14.13
C ASP A 92 -5.77 -3.20 15.12
N PRO A 93 -5.94 -4.54 15.03
CA PRO A 93 -5.21 -5.48 15.88
C PRO A 93 -3.77 -5.75 15.43
N VAL A 94 -3.39 -5.41 14.19
CA VAL A 94 -2.07 -5.73 13.64
C VAL A 94 -1.08 -4.68 14.12
N PRO A 95 -0.04 -5.05 14.89
CA PRO A 95 0.94 -4.08 15.35
C PRO A 95 1.67 -3.42 14.18
N ALA A 96 1.86 -2.09 14.25
CA ALA A 96 2.57 -1.35 13.20
C ALA A 96 4.01 -1.85 12.99
N SER A 97 4.63 -2.47 14.01
CA SER A 97 5.92 -3.15 13.89
C SER A 97 5.96 -4.26 12.85
N ASN A 98 4.80 -4.83 12.50
CA ASN A 98 4.70 -5.90 11.52
C ASN A 98 4.87 -5.39 10.08
N VAL A 99 4.60 -4.10 9.85
CA VAL A 99 4.76 -3.43 8.55
C VAL A 99 5.93 -2.43 8.54
N SER A 100 6.54 -2.14 9.68
CA SER A 100 7.64 -1.17 9.77
C SER A 100 8.88 -1.62 8.99
N ARG A 101 9.20 -2.92 9.01
CA ARG A 101 10.28 -3.50 8.21
C ARG A 101 10.00 -3.36 6.71
N THR A 102 8.77 -3.63 6.28
CA THR A 102 8.33 -3.46 4.89
C THR A 102 8.54 -2.02 4.44
N PHE A 103 8.11 -1.05 5.25
CA PHE A 103 8.34 0.37 4.97
C PHE A 103 9.83 0.71 4.86
N GLN A 104 10.67 0.26 5.80
CA GLN A 104 12.11 0.50 5.77
C GLN A 104 12.76 -0.07 4.50
N LYS A 105 12.36 -1.27 4.08
CA LYS A 105 12.87 -1.89 2.86
C LYS A 105 12.43 -1.14 1.60
N VAL A 106 11.16 -0.72 1.51
CA VAL A 106 10.67 0.14 0.40
C VAL A 106 11.46 1.43 0.36
N TYR A 107 11.63 2.10 1.49
CA TYR A 107 12.37 3.36 1.59
C TYR A 107 13.83 3.18 1.13
N GLN A 108 14.51 2.15 1.64
CA GLN A 108 15.90 1.87 1.26
C GLN A 108 16.01 1.55 -0.24
N TRP A 109 15.08 0.78 -0.78
CA TRP A 109 15.03 0.48 -2.21
C TRP A 109 14.81 1.74 -3.07
N LEU A 110 13.88 2.62 -2.67
CA LEU A 110 13.65 3.91 -3.34
C LEU A 110 14.89 4.81 -3.29
N LYS A 111 15.60 4.81 -2.16
CA LYS A 111 16.86 5.55 -1.98
C LYS A 111 17.96 5.01 -2.89
N GLU A 112 18.19 3.71 -2.91
CA GLU A 112 19.19 3.06 -3.76
C GLU A 112 18.95 3.26 -5.25
N LYS A 113 17.68 3.38 -5.65
CA LYS A 113 17.27 3.67 -7.03
C LYS A 113 17.35 5.15 -7.40
N GLY A 114 17.69 6.04 -6.46
CA GLY A 114 17.74 7.48 -6.67
C GLY A 114 16.36 8.10 -6.95
N VAL A 115 15.26 7.40 -6.61
CA VAL A 115 13.89 7.89 -6.87
C VAL A 115 13.59 9.07 -5.95
N LEU A 116 14.02 8.98 -4.68
CA LEU A 116 13.77 10.01 -3.67
C LEU A 116 14.41 11.36 -4.06
N GLU A 117 15.52 11.36 -4.81
CA GLU A 117 16.22 12.57 -5.24
C GLU A 117 15.33 13.53 -6.05
N LYS A 118 14.33 12.99 -6.77
CA LYS A 118 13.35 13.79 -7.53
C LYS A 118 12.33 14.50 -6.65
N PHE A 119 12.17 14.05 -5.41
CA PHE A 119 11.17 14.53 -4.46
C PHE A 119 11.79 15.36 -3.31
N LEU A 120 13.12 15.58 -3.31
CA LEU A 120 13.86 16.34 -2.29
C LEU A 120 13.70 17.87 -2.37
N TYR A 121 12.72 18.39 -3.10
CA TYR A 121 12.53 19.84 -3.23
C TYR A 121 11.48 20.35 -2.24
N LEU A 122 11.95 20.66 -1.02
CA LEU A 122 11.49 21.75 -0.15
C LEU A 122 12.67 22.06 0.81
N ASP A 123 13.35 23.19 0.60
CA ASP A 123 14.37 23.80 1.48
C ASP A 123 15.54 22.94 1.99
N GLY A 124 15.92 21.87 1.28
CA GLY A 124 17.12 21.09 1.60
C GLY A 124 17.03 20.23 2.87
N GLU A 125 15.83 20.08 3.44
CA GLU A 125 15.57 19.16 4.54
C GLU A 125 14.72 17.97 4.08
N ILE A 126 15.15 16.76 4.48
CA ILE A 126 14.33 15.56 4.36
C ILE A 126 13.36 15.58 5.53
N ASP A 127 12.14 16.04 5.28
CA ASP A 127 11.07 15.96 6.29
C ASP A 127 10.40 14.58 6.25
N LEU A 128 11.16 13.54 6.65
CA LEU A 128 10.65 12.18 6.86
C LEU A 128 11.24 11.57 8.14
N LEU A 129 11.10 12.28 9.26
CA LEU A 129 11.58 11.93 10.62
C LEU A 129 12.98 12.46 10.94
N GLN A 130 13.03 13.58 11.65
CA GLN A 130 14.17 13.95 12.50
C GLN A 130 13.67 14.22 13.92
N LYS A 131 14.29 13.48 14.87
CA LYS A 131 14.21 13.58 16.35
C LYS A 131 12.90 13.01 16.93
N SER A 132 12.89 12.00 17.79
CA SER A 132 13.87 11.50 18.76
C SER A 132 13.66 10.01 19.02
#